data_AF-D8R5S2-F1
#
_entry.id   AF-D8R5S2-F1
#
_cell.length_a   1.000
_cell.length_b   1.000
_cell.length_c   1.000
_cell.angle_alpha   90.00
_cell.angle_beta   90.00
_cell.angle_gamma   90.00
#
_symmetry.space_group_name_H-M   'P 1'
#
loop_
_entity.id
_entity.type
_entity.pdbx_description
1 polymer ?
#
loop_
_entity_poly.entity_id
_entity_poly.type
_entity_poly.pdbx_seq_one_letter_code
_entity_poly.pdbx_strand_id
1 'polypeptide(L)' 'TDRKSGSRRKHHRPWTLREVMALVDGVSRCGTGKWADIKRLAFSAIAYRTPVDLKDKWRNLLRASRVHSHSSR' A
#
# COMPACT_ATOMS: atom_id res chain seq x y z
N THR A 1 -16.58 -32.67 -10.34
CA THR A 1 -15.11 -32.70 -10.16
C THR A 1 -14.67 -31.36 -9.61
N ASP A 2 -14.37 -31.30 -8.31
CA ASP A 2 -13.97 -30.08 -7.59
C ASP A 2 -12.54 -29.66 -7.96
N ARG A 3 -12.39 -28.47 -8.54
CA ARG A 3 -11.12 -27.95 -9.04
C ARG A 3 -10.37 -27.24 -7.91
N LYS A 4 -9.64 -28.00 -7.10
CA LYS A 4 -8.65 -27.47 -6.15
C LYS A 4 -7.49 -26.82 -6.91
N SER A 5 -7.62 -25.53 -7.24
CA SER A 5 -6.48 -24.70 -7.58
C SER A 5 -5.85 -24.19 -6.28
N GLY A 6 -4.89 -24.95 -5.77
CA GLY A 6 -3.93 -24.49 -4.77
C GLY A 6 -3.14 -23.31 -5.34
N SER A 7 -3.71 -22.13 -5.27
CA SER A 7 -3.02 -20.87 -5.56
C SER A 7 -1.93 -20.71 -4.51
N ARG A 8 -0.68 -21.04 -4.87
CA ARG A 8 0.51 -20.67 -4.08
C ARG A 8 0.32 -19.20 -3.68
N ARG A 9 -0.03 -18.96 -2.42
CA ARG A 9 -0.24 -17.61 -1.90
C ARG A 9 1.11 -16.92 -2.05
N LYS A 10 1.26 -16.10 -3.08
CA LYS A 10 2.37 -15.16 -3.25
C LYS A 10 2.56 -14.55 -1.87
N HIS A 11 3.71 -14.78 -1.23
CA HIS A 11 3.94 -14.37 0.15
C HIS A 11 3.47 -12.93 0.32
N HIS A 12 2.34 -12.74 1.01
CA HIS A 12 1.78 -11.42 1.23
C HIS A 12 2.72 -10.73 2.21
N ARG A 13 3.69 -9.98 1.69
CA ARG A 13 4.65 -9.26 2.51
C ARG A 13 3.93 -8.07 3.14
N PRO A 14 3.66 -8.08 4.45
CA PRO A 14 2.98 -6.98 5.11
C PRO A 14 3.78 -5.69 4.93
N TRP A 15 3.07 -4.57 4.97
CA TRP A 15 3.69 -3.25 4.95
C TRP A 15 4.16 -2.93 6.36
N THR A 16 5.46 -2.71 6.50
CA THR A 16 6.08 -2.22 7.73
C THR A 16 5.74 -0.76 7.97
N LEU A 17 5.83 -0.30 9.22
CA LEU A 17 5.61 1.11 9.57
C LEU A 17 6.54 2.03 8.77
N ARG A 18 7.81 1.65 8.59
CA ARG A 18 8.80 2.40 7.80
C ARG A 18 8.36 2.59 6.35
N GLU A 19 7.84 1.54 5.72
CA GLU A 19 7.31 1.61 4.36
C GLU A 19 6.06 2.51 4.28
N VAL A 20 5.18 2.43 5.29
CA VAL A 20 3.97 3.26 5.34
C VAL A 20 4.33 4.73 5.53
N MET A 21 5.25 5.06 6.44
CA MET A 21 5.70 6.44 6.66
C MET A 21 6.36 7.02 5.40
N ALA A 22 7.20 6.24 4.72
CA ALA A 22 7.81 6.66 3.46
C ALA A 22 6.77 6.91 2.36
N LEU A 23 5.74 6.07 2.26
CA LEU A 23 4.61 6.30 1.35
C LEU A 23 3.85 7.58 1.68
N VAL A 24 3.55 7.83 2.96
CA VAL A 24 2.82 9.03 3.40
C VAL A 24 3.62 10.30 3.09
N ASP A 25 4.92 10.33 3.42
CA ASP A 25 5.81 11.45 3.11
C ASP A 25 5.91 11.68 1.59
N GLY A 26 6.08 10.62 0.81
CA GLY A 26 6.12 10.72 -0.65
C GLY A 26 4.82 11.26 -1.25
N VAL A 27 3.65 10.81 -0.78
CA VAL A 27 2.36 11.35 -1.21
C VAL A 27 2.20 12.82 -0.81
N SER A 28 2.66 13.20 0.39
CA SER A 28 2.63 14.60 0.84
C SER A 28 3.48 15.53 -0.03
N ARG A 29 4.59 15.04 -0.59
CA ARG A 29 5.49 15.83 -1.44
C ARG A 29 5.04 15.89 -2.90
N CYS A 30 4.62 14.77 -3.47
CA CYS A 30 4.28 14.67 -4.90
C CYS A 30 2.80 14.93 -5.21
N GLY A 31 1.92 14.67 -4.25
CA GLY A 31 0.49 14.53 -4.45
C GLY A 31 0.07 13.10 -4.82
N THR A 32 -1.20 12.77 -4.57
CA THR A 32 -1.78 11.48 -4.92
C THR A 32 -1.81 11.29 -6.44
N GLY A 33 -1.45 10.10 -6.93
CA GLY A 33 -1.47 9.77 -8.37
C GLY A 33 -0.08 9.71 -9.03
N LYS A 34 0.92 10.37 -8.44
CA LYS A 34 2.32 10.35 -8.93
C LYS A 34 3.13 9.18 -8.38
N TRP A 35 2.60 7.96 -8.49
CA TRP A 35 3.17 6.77 -7.81
C TRP A 35 4.58 6.40 -8.26
N ALA A 36 4.92 6.67 -9.53
CA ALA A 36 6.27 6.48 -10.05
C ALA A 36 7.27 7.48 -9.44
N ASP A 37 6.87 8.75 -9.33
CA ASP A 37 7.69 9.79 -8.69
C ASP A 37 7.84 9.54 -7.19
N ILE A 38 6.75 9.13 -6.53
CA ILE A 38 6.77 8.72 -5.12
C ILE A 38 7.73 7.55 -4.92
N LYS A 39 7.72 6.53 -5.79
CA LYS A 39 8.67 5.42 -5.70
C LYS A 39 10.12 5.89 -5.83
N ARG A 40 10.38 6.88 -6.70
CA ARG A 40 11.72 7.49 -6.85
C ARG A 40 12.14 8.27 -5.61
N LEU A 41 11.21 8.94 -4.94
CA LEU A 41 11.49 9.78 -3.77
C LEU A 41 11.55 9.01 -2.45
N ALA A 42 10.69 8.01 -2.23
CA ALA A 42 10.47 7.43 -0.90
C ALA A 42 11.51 6.38 -0.46
N PHE A 43 12.73 6.48 -1.02
CA PHE A 43 13.96 5.82 -0.55
C PHE A 43 13.90 4.28 -0.42
N SER A 44 15.03 3.70 0.00
CA SER A 44 15.31 2.26 0.13
C SER A 44 14.23 1.44 0.85
N ALA A 45 13.40 2.07 1.68
CA ALA A 45 12.32 1.43 2.41
C ALA A 45 11.29 0.76 1.48
N ILE A 46 10.94 1.40 0.36
CA ILE A 46 9.93 0.90 -0.59
C ILE A 46 10.52 0.51 -1.96
N ALA A 47 11.84 0.36 -2.07
CA ALA A 47 12.52 0.04 -3.33
C ALA A 47 11.97 -1.23 -4.01
N TYR A 48 11.62 -2.23 -3.21
CA TYR A 48 11.06 -3.51 -3.67
C TYR A 48 9.55 -3.47 -3.94
N ARG A 49 8.88 -2.35 -3.68
CA ARG A 49 7.47 -2.15 -3.98
C ARG A 49 7.31 -1.58 -5.38
N THR A 50 6.19 -1.90 -6.01
CA THR A 50 5.82 -1.34 -7.31
C THR A 50 4.97 -0.08 -7.14
N PRO A 51 4.90 0.80 -8.16
CA PRO A 51 3.96 1.93 -8.16
C PRO A 51 2.51 1.49 -7.91
N VAL A 52 2.14 0.29 -8.37
CA VAL A 52 0.83 -0.31 -8.14
C VAL A 52 0.63 -0.66 -6.67
N ASP A 53 1.62 -1.29 -6.03
CA ASP A 53 1.56 -1.62 -4.60
C ASP A 53 1.36 -0.36 -3.73
N LEU A 54 2.04 0.74 -4.08
CA LEU A 54 1.92 2.04 -3.41
C LEU A 54 0.49 2.60 -3.53
N LYS A 55 -0.07 2.59 -4.74
CA LYS A 55 -1.46 3.01 -4.99
C LYS A 55 -2.44 2.19 -4.18
N ASP A 56 -2.31 0.87 -4.22
CA ASP A 56 -3.24 -0.04 -3.54
C ASP A 56 -3.12 0.09 -2.02
N LYS A 57 -1.91 0.24 -1.48
CA LYS A 57 -1.71 0.50 -0.06
C LYS A 57 -2.32 1.83 0.37
N TRP A 58 -2.13 2.90 -0.40
CA TRP A 58 -2.72 4.20 -0.11
C TRP A 58 -4.25 4.13 -0.06
N ARG A 59 -4.87 3.48 -1.06
CA ARG A 59 -6.32 3.22 -1.06
C ARG A 59 -6.76 2.46 0.19
N ASN A 60 -6.00 1.44 0.60
CA ASN A 60 -6.32 0.66 1.79
C ASN A 60 -6.20 1.51 3.08
N LEU A 61 -5.23 2.42 3.17
CA LEU A 61 -5.11 3.37 4.29
C LEU A 61 -6.33 4.29 4.36
N LEU A 62 -6.77 4.85 3.23
CA LEU A 62 -7.98 5.68 3.17
C LEU A 62 -9.26 4.92 3.53
N ARG A 63 -9.36 3.64 3.15
CA ARG A 63 -10.49 2.79 3.55
C ARG A 63 -10.43 2.49 5.04
N ALA A 64 -9.26 2.16 5.57
CA ALA A 64 -9.09 1.91 6.99
C ALA A 64 -9.45 3.15 7.82
N SER A 65 -9.05 4.36 7.41
CA SER A 65 -9.42 5.58 8.12
C SER A 65 -10.93 5.84 8.11
N ARG A 66 -11.62 5.56 6.99
CA ARG A 66 -13.08 5.68 6.89
C ARG A 66 -13.85 4.64 7.72
N VAL A 67 -13.30 3.43 7.87
CA VAL A 67 -13.93 2.34 8.64
C VAL A 67 -13.91 2.62 10.15
N HIS A 68 -12.90 3.33 10.67
CA HIS A 68 -12.86 3.75 12.08
C HIS A 68 -13.95 4.78 12.45
N SER A 69 -14.65 5.38 11.48
CA SER A 69 -15.78 6.27 11.76
C SER A 69 -17.15 5.57 11.84
N HIS A 70 -17.24 4.26 11.57
CA HIS A 70 -18.52 3.53 11.57
C HIS A 70 -18.68 2.48 12.68
N SER A 71 -17.71 2.33 13.59
CA SER A 71 -17.82 1.39 14.73
C SER A 71 -18.33 2.03 16.03
N SER A 72 -19.05 3.15 15.93
CA SER A 72 -19.89 3.66 17.03
C SER A 72 -21.30 3.86 16.52
N ARG A 73 -22.06 2.77 16.49
CA ARG A 73 -23.51 2.78 16.59
C ARG A 73 -24.01 1.45 17.13
#